data_AF-H0C3Y2-F1
#
_entry.id   AF-H0C3Y2-F1
#
_cell.length_a   1.000
_cell.length_b   1.000
_cell.length_c   1.000
_cell.angle_alpha   90.00
_cell.angle_beta   90.00
_cell.angle_gamma   90.00
#
_symmetry.space_group_name_H-M   'P 1'
#
loop_
_entity.id
_entity.type
_entity.pdbx_description
1 polymer ?
#
loop_
_entity_poly.entity_id
_entity_poly.type
_entity_poly.pdbx_seq_one_letter_code
_entity_poly.pdbx_strand_id
1 'polypeptide(L)'
;MSFELDYGQTSLAGRKDVNEDFAALVVGQGRDRDRGTVAAIADGVSTGGNGREAAQTTVHTLVSDYFATPDTWDTTVALDRILFAHNGWLASMNRRRQPAVGLTTLTAIVLRGQSYTLAHVGDTRAYLLRGGRLQLLTTDHVMAQRDLAHQLTRALGLDDHVVVDYSQGELHSGDLLVLLSDGVHGSLPERELRQLLRQDTLTAQALSESLTQAALRRGSTDNLTALVVRVQGALEATLQDESLRAQHLPVLPLLKVGETVDGLAVTALVADTGVHRIYQVRDAATQRLFALKTLVPARAHDAHERATLAHEAWVARRMQSGHAAVHLARLHNWPAGEGGGASAFYLLYEWHAGETLGQRLRRHHTLALPQAISVVMQAAQVLGWLHRQGVVHRDIKPDNLHLGDDGVLRVLDLGVALSGREPEATRRLHAGTPSYMNPEQWPGYEKNGDPAGQLPDAGSDLFALGVTLYQLLSHGRLPYGEVVPYQLGRYHRDPVPPSRHNPGVPIWLDQIALKAVARNRSQRFETAEELLLALERGASRPLSARGPQPLVQRDATAVWKIALGVSVLVNLLLVYWLVFLPH
;
A
#
# COMPACT_ATOMS: atom_id res chain seq x y z
N MET A 1 3.82 -9.92 -7.37
CA MET A 1 5.29 -9.81 -7.41
C MET A 1 5.72 -8.52 -6.73
N SER A 2 6.53 -8.68 -5.70
CA SER A 2 7.06 -7.68 -4.75
C SER A 2 8.49 -7.26 -5.07
N PHE A 3 9.11 -7.85 -6.10
CA PHE A 3 10.42 -7.44 -6.59
C PHE A 3 10.45 -7.55 -8.11
N GLU A 4 11.21 -6.67 -8.76
CA GLU A 4 11.71 -6.91 -10.12
C GLU A 4 12.90 -7.87 -10.00
N LEU A 5 13.01 -8.85 -10.89
CA LEU A 5 14.02 -9.90 -10.81
C LEU A 5 14.85 -9.91 -12.08
N ASP A 6 16.17 -9.88 -11.93
CA ASP A 6 17.12 -10.27 -12.97
C ASP A 6 17.57 -11.68 -12.65
N TYR A 7 17.36 -12.61 -13.59
CA TYR A 7 17.67 -14.01 -13.37
C TYR A 7 18.30 -14.64 -14.60
N GLY A 8 19.06 -15.68 -14.38
CA GLY A 8 19.71 -16.43 -15.44
C GLY A 8 20.16 -17.80 -14.97
N GLN A 9 20.30 -18.70 -15.93
CA GLN A 9 20.72 -20.07 -15.66
C GLN A 9 21.62 -20.60 -16.77
N THR A 10 22.57 -21.44 -16.38
CA THR A 10 23.45 -22.17 -17.28
C THR A 10 23.59 -23.59 -16.75
N SER A 11 23.42 -24.58 -17.64
CA SER A 11 23.58 -26.00 -17.33
C SER A 11 24.34 -26.68 -18.45
N LEU A 12 25.52 -27.24 -18.15
CA LEU A 12 26.44 -27.83 -19.11
C LEU A 12 26.76 -29.27 -18.72
N ALA A 13 26.92 -30.15 -19.72
CA ALA A 13 27.40 -31.51 -19.47
C ALA A 13 28.84 -31.55 -18.91
N GLY A 14 29.58 -30.45 -19.01
CA GLY A 14 30.97 -30.37 -18.57
C GLY A 14 31.87 -31.24 -19.44
N ARG A 15 32.51 -32.25 -18.83
CA ARG A 15 33.35 -33.24 -19.52
C ARG A 15 32.62 -34.58 -19.76
N LYS A 16 31.38 -34.71 -19.29
CA LYS A 16 30.53 -35.90 -19.54
C LYS A 16 29.84 -35.77 -20.89
N ASP A 17 29.43 -36.90 -21.46
CA ASP A 17 28.67 -36.94 -22.72
C ASP A 17 27.21 -36.50 -22.53
N VAL A 18 26.68 -36.68 -21.32
CA VAL A 18 25.29 -36.39 -20.96
C VAL A 18 25.26 -35.40 -19.81
N ASN A 19 24.35 -34.43 -19.91
CA ASN A 19 23.96 -33.57 -18.79
C ASN A 19 22.77 -34.17 -18.07
N GLU A 20 22.98 -34.57 -16.82
CA GLU A 20 21.99 -35.12 -15.89
C GLU A 20 21.46 -34.08 -14.92
N ASP A 21 22.08 -32.90 -14.85
CA ASP A 21 21.54 -31.75 -14.13
C ASP A 21 20.35 -31.13 -14.87
N PHE A 22 19.44 -30.53 -14.10
CA PHE A 22 18.40 -29.68 -14.64
C PHE A 22 18.10 -28.48 -13.73
N ALA A 23 17.86 -27.32 -14.32
CA ALA A 23 17.45 -26.12 -13.60
C ALA A 23 16.34 -25.39 -14.35
N ALA A 24 15.41 -24.80 -13.60
CA ALA A 24 14.35 -23.97 -14.15
C ALA A 24 13.96 -22.85 -13.19
N LEU A 25 13.51 -21.74 -13.77
CA LEU A 25 12.87 -20.64 -13.05
C LEU A 25 11.57 -20.25 -13.76
N VAL A 26 10.49 -20.18 -12.99
CA VAL A 26 9.16 -19.79 -13.47
C VAL A 26 8.65 -18.62 -12.64
N VAL A 27 8.31 -17.54 -13.34
CA VAL A 27 7.74 -16.33 -12.78
C VAL A 27 6.22 -16.39 -12.91
N GLY A 28 5.49 -16.24 -11.81
CA GLY A 28 4.02 -16.20 -11.83
C GLY A 28 3.49 -15.03 -12.66
N GLN A 29 2.64 -15.33 -13.64
CA GLN A 29 2.00 -14.34 -14.52
C GLN A 29 0.48 -14.32 -14.33
N GLY A 30 -0.16 -13.20 -14.72
CA GLY A 30 -1.62 -13.08 -14.66
C GLY A 30 -2.16 -13.29 -13.24
N ARG A 31 -3.04 -14.30 -13.07
CA ARG A 31 -3.64 -14.67 -11.77
C ARG A 31 -2.62 -15.20 -10.76
N ASP A 32 -1.49 -15.74 -11.24
CA ASP A 32 -0.48 -16.40 -10.42
C ASP A 32 0.61 -15.42 -9.94
N ARG A 33 0.47 -14.13 -10.27
CA ARG A 33 1.44 -13.08 -9.92
C ARG A 33 1.67 -12.92 -8.41
N ASP A 34 0.68 -13.25 -7.60
CA ASP A 34 0.74 -13.16 -6.13
C ASP A 34 1.36 -14.42 -5.48
N ARG A 35 1.57 -15.48 -6.26
CA ARG A 35 2.32 -16.67 -5.85
C ARG A 35 3.83 -16.51 -5.99
N GLY A 36 4.26 -15.49 -6.72
CA GLY A 36 5.66 -15.11 -6.80
C GLY A 36 6.44 -15.88 -7.86
N THR A 37 7.67 -16.26 -7.55
CA THR A 37 8.61 -16.92 -8.48
C THR A 37 9.15 -18.20 -7.86
N VAL A 38 9.27 -19.26 -8.65
CA VAL A 38 9.89 -20.53 -8.23
C VAL A 38 11.16 -20.75 -9.04
N ALA A 39 12.28 -20.99 -8.36
CA ALA A 39 13.55 -21.36 -8.95
C ALA A 39 14.01 -22.69 -8.37
N ALA A 40 14.45 -23.63 -9.20
CA ALA A 40 14.88 -24.94 -8.72
C ALA A 40 16.04 -25.50 -9.55
N ILE A 41 16.91 -26.25 -8.88
CA ILE A 41 17.99 -27.04 -9.45
C ILE A 41 17.88 -28.47 -8.93
N ALA A 42 18.20 -29.44 -9.78
CA ALA A 42 18.27 -30.85 -9.45
C ALA A 42 19.46 -31.47 -10.17
N ASP A 43 20.16 -32.35 -9.48
CA ASP A 43 21.23 -33.21 -10.00
C ASP A 43 20.79 -34.67 -9.92
N GLY A 44 20.78 -35.34 -11.07
CA GLY A 44 20.32 -36.70 -11.23
C GLY A 44 21.43 -37.72 -11.02
N VAL A 45 21.21 -38.67 -10.10
CA VAL A 45 22.17 -39.74 -9.81
C VAL A 45 21.89 -40.96 -10.68
N SER A 46 22.89 -41.36 -11.44
CA SER A 46 22.81 -42.35 -12.52
C SER A 46 22.94 -43.82 -12.09
N THR A 47 22.87 -44.14 -10.79
CA THR A 47 22.78 -45.53 -10.31
C THR A 47 21.45 -46.14 -10.73
N GLY A 48 21.32 -46.52 -12.01
CA GLY A 48 20.08 -46.97 -12.62
C GLY A 48 19.78 -46.43 -14.02
N GLY A 49 20.58 -45.54 -14.62
CA GLY A 49 20.57 -45.29 -16.08
C GLY A 49 19.79 -44.07 -16.61
N ASN A 50 18.90 -43.43 -15.85
CA ASN A 50 18.08 -42.30 -16.33
C ASN A 50 18.10 -41.04 -15.42
N GLY A 51 19.22 -40.74 -14.75
CA GLY A 51 19.34 -39.62 -13.79
C GLY A 51 18.80 -38.28 -14.31
N ARG A 52 19.06 -37.98 -15.59
CA ARG A 52 18.48 -36.83 -16.31
C ARG A 52 16.93 -36.78 -16.26
N GLU A 53 16.25 -37.90 -16.49
CA GLU A 53 14.78 -37.97 -16.47
C GLU A 53 14.25 -37.67 -15.05
N ALA A 54 14.94 -38.19 -14.03
CA ALA A 54 14.58 -37.92 -12.63
C ALA A 54 14.72 -36.43 -12.28
N ALA A 55 15.85 -35.80 -12.62
CA ALA A 55 16.08 -34.38 -12.37
C ALA A 55 15.08 -33.49 -13.14
N GLN A 56 14.92 -33.72 -14.45
CA GLN A 56 14.03 -32.93 -15.29
C GLN A 56 12.57 -33.05 -14.86
N THR A 57 12.09 -34.26 -14.58
CA THR A 57 10.70 -34.46 -14.15
C THR A 57 10.46 -33.82 -12.80
N THR A 58 11.41 -33.92 -11.86
CA THR A 58 11.29 -33.34 -10.52
C THR A 58 11.16 -31.82 -10.56
N VAL A 59 12.07 -31.14 -11.26
CA VAL A 59 12.02 -29.68 -11.38
C VAL A 59 10.77 -29.25 -12.14
N HIS A 60 10.43 -29.92 -13.23
CA HIS A 60 9.26 -29.57 -14.04
C HIS A 60 7.95 -29.72 -13.27
N THR A 61 7.76 -30.82 -12.55
CA THR A 61 6.59 -31.05 -11.69
C THR A 61 6.49 -29.95 -10.64
N LEU A 62 7.60 -29.63 -9.96
CA LEU A 62 7.60 -28.60 -8.92
C LEU A 62 7.18 -27.23 -9.45
N VAL A 63 7.84 -26.75 -10.52
CA VAL A 63 7.58 -25.39 -11.04
C VAL A 63 6.19 -25.28 -11.69
N SER A 64 5.62 -26.39 -12.17
CA SER A 64 4.28 -26.40 -12.77
C SER A 64 3.18 -26.48 -11.71
N ASP A 65 3.29 -27.44 -10.78
CA ASP A 65 2.24 -27.74 -9.82
C ASP A 65 2.13 -26.69 -8.72
N TYR A 66 3.22 -25.97 -8.42
CA TYR A 66 3.22 -24.90 -7.42
C TYR A 66 2.15 -23.84 -7.70
N PHE A 67 2.04 -23.40 -8.96
CA PHE A 67 1.05 -22.39 -9.37
C PHE A 67 -0.38 -22.95 -9.47
N ALA A 68 -0.55 -24.27 -9.40
CA ALA A 68 -1.85 -24.93 -9.40
C ALA A 68 -2.39 -25.27 -7.99
N THR A 69 -1.59 -25.10 -6.93
CA THR A 69 -2.02 -25.35 -5.54
C THR A 69 -3.17 -24.43 -5.08
N PRO A 70 -3.88 -24.65 -3.98
CA PRO A 70 -4.87 -23.70 -3.46
C PRO A 70 -4.25 -22.37 -2.95
N ASP A 71 -4.94 -21.24 -3.15
CA ASP A 71 -4.46 -19.90 -2.70
C ASP A 71 -4.32 -19.77 -1.17
N THR A 72 -5.02 -20.63 -0.42
CA THR A 72 -5.03 -20.66 1.05
C THR A 72 -3.81 -21.37 1.65
N TRP A 73 -2.98 -22.01 0.82
CA TRP A 73 -1.82 -22.75 1.32
C TRP A 73 -0.62 -21.84 1.53
N ASP A 74 0.05 -22.02 2.67
CA ASP A 74 1.38 -21.46 2.90
C ASP A 74 2.39 -22.09 1.94
N THR A 75 3.42 -21.33 1.56
CA THR A 75 4.42 -21.77 0.60
C THR A 75 5.10 -23.08 1.01
N THR A 76 5.46 -23.24 2.29
CA THR A 76 6.05 -24.48 2.82
C THR A 76 5.09 -25.67 2.69
N VAL A 77 3.80 -25.46 2.98
CA VAL A 77 2.78 -26.51 2.86
C VAL A 77 2.58 -26.93 1.41
N ALA A 78 2.56 -25.97 0.49
CA ALA A 78 2.47 -26.25 -0.94
C ALA A 78 3.66 -27.08 -1.43
N LEU A 79 4.88 -26.66 -1.10
CA LEU A 79 6.11 -27.38 -1.44
C LEU A 79 6.09 -28.80 -0.86
N ASP A 80 5.76 -28.95 0.42
CA ASP A 80 5.73 -30.26 1.09
C ASP A 80 4.77 -31.25 0.45
N ARG A 81 3.56 -30.79 0.10
CA ARG A 81 2.56 -31.64 -0.56
C ARG A 81 3.00 -32.07 -1.95
N ILE A 82 3.58 -31.16 -2.74
CA ILE A 82 4.07 -31.46 -4.09
C ILE A 82 5.24 -32.45 -4.01
N LEU A 83 6.22 -32.18 -3.16
CA LEU A 83 7.44 -32.99 -3.05
C LEU A 83 7.14 -34.37 -2.47
N PHE A 84 6.25 -34.47 -1.48
CA PHE A 84 5.82 -35.76 -0.94
C PHE A 84 5.14 -36.62 -2.02
N ALA A 85 4.20 -36.04 -2.78
CA ALA A 85 3.50 -36.75 -3.85
C ALA A 85 4.46 -37.19 -4.97
N HIS A 86 5.34 -36.28 -5.40
CA HIS A 86 6.32 -36.55 -6.44
C HIS A 86 7.35 -37.61 -6.02
N ASN A 87 7.84 -37.56 -4.77
CA ASN A 87 8.74 -38.58 -4.23
C ASN A 87 8.09 -39.96 -4.23
N GLY A 88 6.84 -40.06 -3.78
CA GLY A 88 6.11 -41.33 -3.77
C GLY A 88 5.95 -41.92 -5.17
N TRP A 89 5.70 -41.07 -6.18
CA TRP A 89 5.68 -41.49 -7.58
C TRP A 89 7.06 -41.98 -8.06
N LEU A 90 8.13 -41.21 -7.81
CA LEU A 90 9.48 -41.54 -8.27
C LEU A 90 10.03 -42.82 -7.59
N ALA A 91 9.85 -42.96 -6.28
CA ALA A 91 10.22 -44.16 -5.53
C ALA A 91 9.44 -45.40 -6.02
N SER A 92 8.16 -45.22 -6.35
CA SER A 92 7.35 -46.31 -6.91
C SER A 92 7.81 -46.71 -8.32
N MET A 93 8.20 -45.76 -9.16
CA MET A 93 8.77 -46.02 -10.48
C MET A 93 10.11 -46.76 -10.37
N ASN A 94 10.99 -46.32 -9.46
CA ASN A 94 12.29 -46.95 -9.22
C ASN A 94 12.17 -48.43 -8.79
N ARG A 95 11.11 -48.80 -8.06
CA ARG A 95 10.84 -50.21 -7.70
C ARG A 95 10.32 -51.07 -8.85
N ARG A 96 9.58 -50.48 -9.80
CA ARG A 96 8.86 -51.24 -10.85
C ARG A 96 9.62 -51.34 -12.16
N ARG A 97 10.50 -50.39 -12.47
CA ARG A 97 11.21 -50.31 -13.74
C ARG A 97 12.61 -50.91 -13.62
N GLN A 98 13.03 -51.68 -14.64
CA GLN A 98 14.43 -52.02 -14.85
C GLN A 98 14.86 -51.60 -16.26
N PRO A 99 15.85 -50.71 -16.40
CA PRO A 99 16.59 -50.07 -15.33
C PRO A 99 15.74 -48.95 -14.64
N ALA A 100 16.12 -48.53 -13.43
CA ALA A 100 15.36 -47.56 -12.64
C ALA A 100 15.32 -46.17 -13.31
N VAL A 101 14.35 -45.33 -12.95
CA VAL A 101 14.30 -43.95 -13.47
C VAL A 101 15.47 -43.13 -12.91
N GLY A 102 15.84 -43.37 -11.65
CA GLY A 102 16.99 -42.73 -11.02
C GLY A 102 16.60 -41.96 -9.77
N LEU A 103 17.63 -41.50 -9.06
CA LEU A 103 17.49 -40.64 -7.89
C LEU A 103 17.84 -39.22 -8.29
N THR A 104 17.36 -38.24 -7.55
CA THR A 104 17.76 -36.86 -7.79
C THR A 104 17.84 -36.05 -6.52
N THR A 105 18.76 -35.10 -6.50
CA THR A 105 18.74 -34.00 -5.54
C THR A 105 17.68 -32.98 -5.96
N LEU A 106 17.32 -32.09 -5.04
CA LEU A 106 16.51 -30.93 -5.32
C LEU A 106 16.88 -29.81 -4.35
N THR A 107 17.18 -28.65 -4.89
CA THR A 107 17.18 -27.39 -4.15
C THR A 107 16.26 -26.43 -4.85
N ALA A 108 15.23 -25.97 -4.15
CA ALA A 108 14.22 -25.07 -4.67
C ALA A 108 14.05 -23.85 -3.77
N ILE A 109 13.92 -22.67 -4.39
CA ILE A 109 13.59 -21.42 -3.71
C ILE A 109 12.33 -20.84 -4.33
N VAL A 110 11.37 -20.50 -3.48
CA VAL A 110 10.18 -19.72 -3.83
C VAL A 110 10.33 -18.32 -3.27
N LEU A 111 10.23 -17.31 -4.14
CA LEU A 111 10.24 -15.90 -3.79
C LEU A 111 8.81 -15.37 -3.81
N ARG A 112 8.25 -15.00 -2.65
CA ARG A 112 6.86 -14.53 -2.52
C ARG A 112 6.79 -13.41 -1.48
N GLY A 113 6.23 -12.25 -1.83
CA GLY A 113 6.26 -11.10 -0.93
C GLY A 113 7.71 -10.66 -0.65
N GLN A 114 8.02 -10.18 0.56
CA GLN A 114 9.40 -9.88 0.96
C GLN A 114 10.14 -11.08 1.55
N SER A 115 9.77 -12.32 1.22
CA SER A 115 10.41 -13.50 1.76
C SER A 115 10.75 -14.53 0.70
N TYR A 116 11.72 -15.37 1.03
CA TYR A 116 12.01 -16.60 0.32
C TYR A 116 11.68 -17.80 1.21
N THR A 117 11.24 -18.89 0.57
CA THR A 117 11.14 -20.23 1.18
C THR A 117 12.02 -21.17 0.38
N LEU A 118 12.99 -21.79 1.04
CA LEU A 118 13.88 -22.82 0.51
C LEU A 118 13.33 -24.20 0.89
N ALA A 119 13.38 -25.14 -0.05
CA ALA A 119 13.19 -26.56 0.16
C ALA A 119 14.39 -27.32 -0.41
N HIS A 120 14.98 -28.22 0.37
CA HIS A 120 16.26 -28.85 0.02
C HIS A 120 16.33 -30.34 0.36
N VAL A 121 16.84 -31.13 -0.59
CA VAL A 121 17.19 -32.56 -0.45
C VAL A 121 18.42 -32.85 -1.32
N GLY A 122 19.52 -33.32 -0.73
CA GLY A 122 20.68 -33.84 -1.46
C GLY A 122 21.90 -32.97 -1.20
N ASP A 123 22.73 -32.74 -2.21
CA ASP A 123 23.97 -31.97 -2.08
C ASP A 123 24.09 -30.80 -3.06
N THR A 124 23.06 -30.50 -3.86
CA THR A 124 22.95 -29.19 -4.52
C THR A 124 22.87 -28.08 -3.48
N ARG A 125 23.50 -26.92 -3.73
CA ARG A 125 23.62 -25.86 -2.71
C ARG A 125 22.93 -24.57 -3.10
N ALA A 126 22.31 -23.91 -2.12
CA ALA A 126 21.83 -22.54 -2.26
C ALA A 126 22.65 -21.56 -1.40
N TYR A 127 22.99 -20.42 -1.98
CA TYR A 127 23.73 -19.33 -1.34
C TYR A 127 22.94 -18.02 -1.42
N LEU A 128 23.09 -17.18 -0.40
CA LEU A 128 22.65 -15.79 -0.38
C LEU A 128 23.87 -14.87 -0.26
N LEU A 129 24.06 -13.98 -1.22
CA LEU A 129 25.03 -12.88 -1.13
C LEU A 129 24.29 -11.59 -0.76
N ARG A 130 24.63 -11.01 0.40
CA ARG A 130 24.08 -9.74 0.91
C ARG A 130 25.19 -8.90 1.52
N GLY A 131 25.28 -7.61 1.16
CA GLY A 131 26.32 -6.71 1.69
C GLY A 131 27.74 -7.24 1.50
N GLY A 132 27.99 -7.98 0.40
CA GLY A 132 29.26 -8.65 0.12
C GLY A 132 29.57 -9.88 0.99
N ARG A 133 28.68 -10.30 1.90
CA ARG A 133 28.78 -11.54 2.68
C ARG A 133 28.03 -12.67 1.98
N LEU A 134 28.73 -13.77 1.72
CA LEU A 134 28.15 -14.99 1.14
C LEU A 134 27.75 -15.93 2.27
N GLN A 135 26.49 -16.32 2.33
CA GLN A 135 25.92 -17.24 3.30
C GLN A 135 25.43 -18.50 2.58
N LEU A 136 25.84 -19.67 3.06
CA LEU A 136 25.25 -20.95 2.63
C LEU A 136 23.91 -21.16 3.34
N LEU A 137 22.87 -21.51 2.58
CA LEU A 137 21.50 -21.72 3.08
C LEU A 137 21.10 -23.19 3.24
N THR A 138 21.82 -24.11 2.59
CA THR A 138 21.57 -25.56 2.59
C THR A 138 22.58 -26.30 3.47
N THR A 139 22.24 -27.53 3.84
CA THR A 139 23.16 -28.47 4.50
C THR A 139 23.19 -29.76 3.68
N ASP A 140 24.37 -30.15 3.20
CA ASP A 140 24.50 -31.31 2.31
C ASP A 140 24.09 -32.61 3.02
N HIS A 141 23.28 -33.42 2.34
CA HIS A 141 22.81 -34.72 2.81
C HIS A 141 23.71 -35.87 2.32
N VAL A 142 25.01 -35.83 2.63
CA VAL A 142 26.01 -36.85 2.24
C VAL A 142 26.55 -37.63 3.44
N MET A 143 27.14 -38.80 3.21
CA MET A 143 27.77 -39.60 4.27
C MET A 143 29.00 -38.89 4.86
N ALA A 144 29.12 -38.89 6.19
CA ALA A 144 30.20 -38.20 6.91
C ALA A 144 31.59 -38.88 6.81
N GLN A 145 31.67 -40.12 6.34
CA GLN A 145 32.94 -40.82 6.13
C GLN A 145 33.62 -40.30 4.86
N ARG A 146 34.91 -39.93 4.96
CA ARG A 146 35.69 -39.36 3.85
C ARG A 146 35.67 -40.20 2.57
N ASP A 147 35.62 -41.53 2.71
CA ASP A 147 35.65 -42.45 1.56
C ASP A 147 34.26 -42.62 0.90
N LEU A 148 33.19 -42.15 1.55
CA LEU A 148 31.80 -42.25 1.09
C LEU A 148 31.12 -40.88 0.93
N ALA A 149 31.90 -39.78 0.94
CA ALA A 149 31.38 -38.41 0.90
C ALA A 149 30.55 -38.08 -0.36
N HIS A 150 30.61 -38.94 -1.39
CA HIS A 150 29.82 -38.82 -2.63
C HIS A 150 28.48 -39.61 -2.58
N GLN A 151 28.19 -40.30 -1.47
CA GLN A 151 26.93 -41.04 -1.32
C GLN A 151 25.88 -40.17 -0.61
N LEU A 152 24.74 -39.98 -1.27
CA LEU A 152 23.58 -39.28 -0.73
C LEU A 152 22.91 -40.12 0.37
N THR A 153 22.71 -39.50 1.53
CA THR A 153 21.89 -40.04 2.63
C THR A 153 20.42 -39.67 2.49
N ARG A 154 20.10 -38.64 1.69
CA ARG A 154 18.74 -38.26 1.32
C ARG A 154 18.71 -37.80 -0.14
N ALA A 155 17.80 -38.38 -0.91
CA ALA A 155 17.52 -38.01 -2.28
C ALA A 155 16.05 -38.28 -2.59
N LEU A 156 15.49 -37.58 -3.58
CA LEU A 156 14.16 -37.92 -4.09
C LEU A 156 14.22 -39.24 -4.85
N GLY A 157 13.24 -40.09 -4.60
CA GLY A 157 13.13 -41.43 -5.17
C GLY A 157 13.93 -42.51 -4.46
N LEU A 158 14.67 -42.17 -3.37
CA LEU A 158 15.50 -43.12 -2.60
C LEU A 158 14.63 -43.99 -1.70
N ASP A 159 13.77 -43.37 -0.91
CA ASP A 159 12.85 -44.01 0.02
C ASP A 159 11.40 -43.59 -0.26
N ASP A 160 10.43 -44.35 0.26
CA ASP A 160 9.00 -44.02 0.16
C ASP A 160 8.63 -42.68 0.82
N HIS A 161 9.42 -42.28 1.83
CA HIS A 161 9.26 -41.02 2.53
C HIS A 161 10.56 -40.24 2.45
N VAL A 162 10.47 -39.00 1.99
CA VAL A 162 11.58 -38.05 1.94
C VAL A 162 11.41 -37.04 3.06
N VAL A 163 12.51 -36.73 3.76
CA VAL A 163 12.57 -35.62 4.70
C VAL A 163 13.18 -34.44 3.96
N VAL A 164 12.39 -33.39 3.77
CA VAL A 164 12.80 -32.15 3.09
C VAL A 164 13.20 -31.12 4.14
N ASP A 165 14.36 -30.52 3.97
CA ASP A 165 14.80 -29.41 4.81
C ASP A 165 14.19 -28.11 4.29
N TYR A 166 13.54 -27.35 5.18
CA TYR A 166 12.96 -26.06 4.87
C TYR A 166 13.69 -24.93 5.60
N SER A 167 13.94 -23.83 4.90
CA SER A 167 14.37 -22.58 5.52
C SER A 167 13.63 -21.40 4.92
N GLN A 168 13.47 -20.34 5.71
CA GLN A 168 12.79 -19.12 5.29
C GLN A 168 13.64 -17.92 5.69
N GLY A 169 13.52 -16.83 4.94
CA GLY A 169 14.18 -15.58 5.25
C GLY A 169 13.58 -14.41 4.50
N GLU A 170 13.98 -13.21 4.90
CA GLU A 170 13.56 -11.97 4.25
C GLU A 170 14.43 -11.68 3.02
N LEU A 171 13.82 -11.08 2.01
CA LEU A 171 14.44 -10.61 0.77
C LEU A 171 14.62 -9.10 0.83
N HIS A 172 15.82 -8.65 0.51
CA HIS A 172 16.17 -7.25 0.39
C HIS A 172 16.54 -6.91 -1.06
N SER A 173 16.35 -5.64 -1.43
CA SER A 173 16.88 -5.14 -2.70
C SER A 173 18.39 -5.32 -2.75
N GLY A 174 18.90 -5.86 -3.87
CA GLY A 174 20.31 -6.16 -4.06
C GLY A 174 20.73 -7.56 -3.61
N ASP A 175 19.83 -8.32 -2.95
CA ASP A 175 20.11 -9.73 -2.65
C ASP A 175 20.37 -10.52 -3.93
N LEU A 176 21.36 -11.40 -3.86
CA LEU A 176 21.68 -12.34 -4.93
C LEU A 176 21.60 -13.77 -4.39
N LEU A 177 20.60 -14.50 -4.86
CA LEU A 177 20.40 -15.92 -4.58
C LEU A 177 21.05 -16.76 -5.69
N VAL A 178 21.80 -17.78 -5.29
CA VAL A 178 22.60 -18.60 -6.21
C VAL A 178 22.41 -20.07 -5.87
N LEU A 179 21.94 -20.86 -6.82
CA LEU A 179 21.76 -22.30 -6.71
C LEU A 179 22.79 -23.00 -7.60
N LEU A 180 23.55 -23.95 -7.05
CA LEU A 180 24.68 -24.60 -7.71
C LEU A 180 24.61 -26.13 -7.59
N SER A 181 25.03 -26.84 -8.64
CA SER A 181 25.36 -28.27 -8.57
C SER A 181 26.78 -28.51 -8.03
N ASP A 182 27.04 -29.74 -7.60
CA ASP A 182 28.30 -30.17 -6.99
C ASP A 182 29.49 -30.02 -7.93
N GLY A 183 29.28 -30.18 -9.25
CA GLY A 183 30.28 -29.92 -10.26
C GLY A 183 30.77 -28.47 -10.25
N VAL A 184 29.93 -27.52 -9.83
CA VAL A 184 30.31 -26.10 -9.67
C VAL A 184 30.86 -25.82 -8.27
N HIS A 185 30.08 -26.08 -7.21
CA HIS A 185 30.49 -25.71 -5.85
C HIS A 185 31.57 -26.62 -5.24
N GLY A 186 31.74 -27.84 -5.76
CA GLY A 186 32.82 -28.74 -5.39
C GLY A 186 34.16 -28.35 -6.01
N SER A 187 34.14 -27.71 -7.19
CA SER A 187 35.35 -27.26 -7.89
C SER A 187 35.77 -25.83 -7.54
N LEU A 188 34.83 -24.98 -7.13
CA LEU A 188 35.08 -23.58 -6.81
C LEU A 188 35.18 -23.36 -5.29
N PRO A 189 36.33 -22.91 -4.76
CA PRO A 189 36.44 -22.56 -3.35
C PRO A 189 35.60 -21.32 -3.03
N GLU A 190 35.05 -21.25 -1.81
CA GLU A 190 34.12 -20.18 -1.39
C GLU A 190 34.67 -18.76 -1.61
N ARG A 191 35.98 -18.57 -1.45
CA ARG A 191 36.64 -17.28 -1.71
C ARG A 191 36.52 -16.83 -3.16
N GLU A 192 36.68 -17.76 -4.10
CA GLU A 192 36.59 -17.48 -5.54
C GLU A 192 35.13 -17.32 -5.95
N LEU A 193 34.24 -18.16 -5.43
CA LEU A 193 32.79 -18.02 -5.61
C LEU A 193 32.34 -16.61 -5.21
N ARG A 194 32.73 -16.15 -4.02
CA ARG A 194 32.43 -14.79 -3.54
C ARG A 194 33.02 -13.69 -4.43
N GLN A 195 34.19 -13.91 -5.01
CA GLN A 195 34.82 -12.93 -5.90
C GLN A 195 34.07 -12.81 -7.23
N LEU A 196 33.61 -13.93 -7.80
CA LEU A 196 32.83 -13.95 -9.04
C LEU A 196 31.45 -13.31 -8.84
N LEU A 197 30.79 -13.59 -7.71
CA LEU A 197 29.44 -13.09 -7.43
C LEU A 197 29.37 -11.59 -7.09
N ARG A 198 30.50 -10.95 -6.74
CA ARG A 198 30.57 -9.51 -6.44
C ARG A 198 30.57 -8.59 -7.68
N GLN A 199 30.46 -9.16 -8.88
CA GLN A 199 30.47 -8.39 -10.13
C GLN A 199 29.09 -7.79 -10.41
N ASP A 200 28.79 -6.66 -9.78
CA ASP A 200 27.46 -6.01 -9.84
C ASP A 200 27.08 -5.49 -11.23
N THR A 201 28.05 -5.35 -12.15
CA THR A 201 27.81 -4.93 -13.53
C THR A 201 27.33 -6.07 -14.44
N LEU A 202 27.43 -7.32 -14.00
CA LEU A 202 27.00 -8.48 -14.78
C LEU A 202 25.52 -8.80 -14.53
N THR A 203 24.81 -9.13 -15.62
CA THR A 203 23.48 -9.72 -15.55
C THR A 203 23.53 -11.08 -14.86
N ALA A 204 22.42 -11.52 -14.27
CA ALA A 204 22.34 -12.83 -13.62
C ALA A 204 22.68 -13.98 -14.60
N GLN A 205 22.30 -13.84 -15.88
CA GLN A 205 22.71 -14.78 -16.93
C GLN A 205 24.23 -14.84 -17.11
N ALA A 206 24.90 -13.70 -17.27
CA ALA A 206 26.36 -13.65 -17.44
C ALA A 206 27.10 -14.17 -16.19
N LEU A 207 26.54 -13.96 -14.99
CA LEU A 207 27.06 -14.55 -13.76
C LEU A 207 26.97 -16.08 -13.78
N SER A 208 25.81 -16.64 -14.16
CA SER A 208 25.63 -18.10 -14.27
C SER A 208 26.64 -18.74 -15.23
N GLU A 209 26.93 -18.10 -16.36
CA GLU A 209 27.92 -18.54 -17.34
C GLU A 209 29.34 -18.44 -16.78
N SER A 210 29.65 -17.33 -16.09
CA SER A 210 30.98 -17.15 -15.48
C SER A 210 31.27 -18.19 -14.40
N LEU A 211 30.27 -18.58 -13.60
CA LEU A 211 30.41 -19.61 -12.56
C LEU A 211 30.71 -20.98 -13.17
N THR A 212 29.92 -21.41 -14.15
CA THR A 212 30.10 -22.71 -14.82
C THR A 212 31.42 -22.76 -15.60
N GLN A 213 31.79 -21.69 -16.31
CA GLN A 213 33.08 -21.61 -17.00
C GLN A 213 34.28 -21.61 -16.05
N ALA A 214 34.17 -20.95 -14.89
CA ALA A 214 35.23 -20.97 -13.88
C ALA A 214 35.45 -22.40 -13.35
N ALA A 215 34.37 -23.12 -13.01
CA ALA A 215 34.44 -24.51 -12.58
C ALA A 215 35.07 -25.41 -13.66
N LEU A 216 34.68 -25.23 -14.93
CA LEU A 216 35.26 -25.96 -16.06
C LEU A 216 36.77 -25.71 -16.21
N ARG A 217 37.22 -24.45 -16.08
CA ARG A 217 38.64 -24.08 -16.12
C ARG A 217 39.44 -24.68 -14.98
N ARG A 218 38.84 -24.86 -13.79
CA ARG A 218 39.46 -25.55 -12.66
C ARG A 218 39.51 -27.07 -12.82
N GLY A 219 38.94 -27.60 -13.91
CA GLY A 219 39.02 -29.00 -14.26
C GLY A 219 37.92 -29.86 -13.67
N SER A 220 36.75 -29.28 -13.35
CA SER A 220 35.58 -30.06 -12.94
C SER A 220 35.29 -31.18 -13.94
N THR A 221 34.98 -32.36 -13.40
CA THR A 221 34.67 -33.57 -14.17
C THR A 221 33.18 -33.91 -14.17
N ASP A 222 32.36 -33.11 -13.49
CA ASP A 222 30.91 -33.34 -13.38
C ASP A 222 30.09 -32.40 -14.29
N ASN A 223 28.78 -32.56 -14.28
CA ASN A 223 27.82 -31.63 -14.84
C ASN A 223 27.86 -30.30 -14.08
N LEU A 224 27.66 -29.20 -14.80
CA LEU A 224 27.91 -27.86 -14.30
C LEU A 224 26.65 -27.02 -14.45
N THR A 225 25.96 -26.82 -13.34
CA THR A 225 24.73 -26.04 -13.31
C THR A 225 24.77 -24.93 -12.28
N ALA A 226 24.43 -23.72 -12.74
CA ALA A 226 24.30 -22.54 -11.92
C ALA A 226 23.01 -21.79 -12.31
N LEU A 227 22.20 -21.47 -11.31
CA LEU A 227 21.03 -20.59 -11.44
C LEU A 227 21.22 -19.41 -10.50
N VAL A 228 21.07 -18.21 -11.04
CA VAL A 228 21.29 -16.95 -10.32
C VAL A 228 20.00 -16.13 -10.38
N VAL A 229 19.56 -15.62 -9.23
CA VAL A 229 18.43 -14.69 -9.11
C VAL A 229 18.86 -13.47 -8.32
N ARG A 230 18.80 -12.30 -8.96
CA ARG A 230 19.07 -11.00 -8.37
C ARG A 230 17.76 -10.28 -8.11
N VAL A 231 17.60 -9.83 -6.87
CA VAL A 231 16.45 -9.03 -6.43
C VAL A 231 16.71 -7.56 -6.80
N GLN A 232 16.10 -7.10 -7.89
CA GLN A 232 16.22 -5.72 -8.36
C GLN A 232 15.08 -4.88 -7.79
N GLY A 233 15.30 -4.14 -6.70
CA GLY A 233 14.33 -3.19 -6.16
C GLY A 233 13.03 -3.81 -5.60
N ALA A 234 12.56 -3.29 -4.48
CA ALA A 234 11.24 -3.66 -3.95
C ALA A 234 10.13 -3.02 -4.80
N LEU A 235 9.30 -3.83 -5.46
CA LEU A 235 7.94 -3.42 -5.78
C LEU A 235 7.22 -3.29 -4.43
N GLU A 236 6.89 -2.06 -4.06
CA GLU A 236 5.97 -1.63 -2.98
C GLU A 236 5.76 -2.64 -1.84
N ALA A 237 6.29 -2.34 -0.64
CA ALA A 237 6.03 -3.14 0.57
C ALA A 237 4.57 -3.60 0.64
N THR A 238 4.32 -4.88 0.88
CA THR A 238 2.96 -5.42 0.96
C THR A 238 2.34 -5.10 2.32
N LEU A 239 1.01 -5.18 2.42
CA LEU A 239 0.32 -4.97 3.70
C LEU A 239 0.76 -5.98 4.75
N GLN A 240 1.07 -7.22 4.32
CA GLN A 240 1.61 -8.26 5.20
C GLN A 240 2.97 -7.86 5.79
N ASP A 241 3.85 -7.25 4.99
CA ASP A 241 5.17 -6.85 5.46
C ASP A 241 5.08 -5.74 6.52
N GLU A 242 4.24 -4.72 6.28
CA GLU A 242 4.00 -3.68 7.29
C GLU A 242 3.28 -4.23 8.53
N SER A 243 2.39 -5.22 8.37
CA SER A 243 1.73 -5.88 9.49
C SER A 243 2.71 -6.68 10.36
N LEU A 244 3.66 -7.38 9.74
CA LEU A 244 4.71 -8.11 10.45
C LEU A 244 5.65 -7.15 11.19
N ARG A 245 6.08 -6.05 10.56
CA ARG A 245 6.87 -5.01 11.23
C ARG A 245 6.11 -4.42 12.41
N ALA A 246 4.83 -4.14 12.21
CA ALA A 246 3.96 -3.63 13.25
C ALA A 246 3.81 -4.61 14.40
N GLN A 247 3.91 -5.92 14.22
CA GLN A 247 3.82 -6.93 15.29
C GLN A 247 5.13 -7.15 16.04
N HIS A 248 6.27 -7.16 15.33
CA HIS A 248 7.56 -7.51 15.92
C HIS A 248 8.26 -6.34 16.62
N LEU A 249 8.08 -5.12 16.14
CA LEU A 249 8.73 -3.95 16.74
C LEU A 249 7.93 -3.40 17.94
N PRO A 250 8.58 -3.00 19.03
CA PRO A 250 7.89 -2.41 20.17
C PRO A 250 7.32 -1.03 19.81
N VAL A 251 6.31 -0.56 20.53
CA VAL A 251 5.85 0.84 20.41
C VAL A 251 6.77 1.75 21.22
N LEU A 252 7.01 2.96 20.71
CA LEU A 252 7.86 3.92 21.41
C LEU A 252 7.30 4.32 22.78
N PRO A 253 8.17 4.51 23.79
CA PRO A 253 7.76 5.10 25.06
C PRO A 253 7.35 6.57 24.87
N LEU A 254 6.83 7.19 25.94
CA LEU A 254 6.54 8.62 25.92
C LEU A 254 7.84 9.41 25.78
N LEU A 255 8.08 9.98 24.60
CA LEU A 255 9.28 10.76 24.34
C LEU A 255 9.14 12.19 24.89
N LYS A 256 10.23 12.72 25.45
CA LYS A 256 10.38 14.12 25.86
C LYS A 256 11.18 14.92 24.85
N VAL A 257 10.98 16.25 24.84
CA VAL A 257 11.81 17.16 24.04
C VAL A 257 13.28 16.99 24.44
N GLY A 258 14.15 16.82 23.43
CA GLY A 258 15.58 16.56 23.59
C GLY A 258 15.97 15.09 23.59
N GLU A 259 15.03 14.15 23.78
CA GLU A 259 15.32 12.72 23.67
C GLU A 259 15.54 12.30 22.21
N THR A 260 16.31 11.23 22.00
CA THR A 260 16.67 10.73 20.68
C THR A 260 16.12 9.33 20.44
N VAL A 261 15.57 9.09 19.24
CA VAL A 261 15.11 7.78 18.77
C VAL A 261 15.69 7.53 17.38
N ASP A 262 16.41 6.43 17.20
CA ASP A 262 17.01 6.03 15.92
C ASP A 262 17.75 7.17 15.19
N GLY A 263 18.50 8.02 15.92
CA GLY A 263 19.23 9.17 15.37
C GLY A 263 18.41 10.45 15.17
N LEU A 264 17.12 10.43 15.50
CA LEU A 264 16.21 11.58 15.43
C LEU A 264 16.01 12.20 16.81
N ALA A 265 16.29 13.49 16.96
CA ALA A 265 16.07 14.23 18.21
C ALA A 265 14.66 14.83 18.24
N VAL A 266 13.90 14.60 19.31
CA VAL A 266 12.55 15.15 19.49
C VAL A 266 12.63 16.65 19.77
N THR A 267 11.95 17.46 18.94
CA THR A 267 11.90 18.92 19.10
C THR A 267 10.60 19.40 19.72
N ALA A 268 9.48 18.72 19.45
CA ALA A 268 8.17 19.07 20.02
C ALA A 268 7.19 17.90 20.00
N LEU A 269 6.22 17.89 20.93
CA LEU A 269 4.98 17.11 20.79
C LEU A 269 3.97 17.96 19.98
N VAL A 270 3.52 17.43 18.85
CA VAL A 270 2.65 18.15 17.89
C VAL A 270 1.19 17.80 18.12
N ALA A 271 0.88 16.53 18.35
CA ALA A 271 -0.48 16.07 18.60
C ALA A 271 -0.51 14.82 19.49
N ASP A 272 -1.57 14.68 20.28
CA ASP A 272 -1.90 13.50 21.06
C ASP A 272 -3.41 13.24 20.92
N THR A 273 -3.78 12.13 20.29
CA THR A 273 -5.19 11.76 20.07
C THR A 273 -5.70 10.71 21.07
N GLY A 274 -4.87 10.32 22.04
CA GLY A 274 -5.16 9.19 22.95
C GLY A 274 -4.99 7.81 22.31
N VAL A 275 -4.77 7.75 20.99
CA VAL A 275 -4.41 6.55 20.23
C VAL A 275 -3.03 6.72 19.60
N HIS A 276 -2.82 7.83 18.89
CA HIS A 276 -1.57 8.17 18.25
C HIS A 276 -0.96 9.42 18.87
N ARG A 277 0.37 9.49 18.82
CA ARG A 277 1.14 10.70 19.08
C ARG A 277 1.95 11.07 17.86
N ILE A 278 2.02 12.37 17.60
CA ILE A 278 2.83 12.95 16.55
C ILE A 278 3.88 13.83 17.22
N TYR A 279 5.14 13.51 16.99
CA TYR A 279 6.28 14.29 17.44
C TYR A 279 6.91 15.00 16.23
N GLN A 280 7.32 16.25 16.41
CA GLN A 280 8.28 16.85 15.52
C GLN A 280 9.66 16.36 15.95
N VAL A 281 10.41 15.82 15.00
CA VAL A 281 11.75 15.29 15.23
C VAL A 281 12.72 15.87 14.21
N ARG A 282 14.00 15.90 14.57
CA ARG A 282 15.08 16.45 13.77
C ARG A 282 16.15 15.40 13.56
N ASP A 283 16.52 15.15 12.31
CA ASP A 283 17.73 14.40 12.02
C ASP A 283 18.95 15.20 12.50
N ALA A 284 19.71 14.62 13.43
CA ALA A 284 20.89 15.26 14.00
C ALA A 284 21.97 15.55 12.94
N ALA A 285 22.08 14.72 11.90
CA ALA A 285 23.09 14.85 10.86
C ALA A 285 22.71 15.94 9.83
N THR A 286 21.51 15.87 9.25
CA THR A 286 21.10 16.82 8.19
C THR A 286 20.38 18.06 8.71
N GLN A 287 20.02 18.09 10.01
CA GLN A 287 19.17 19.11 10.63
C GLN A 287 17.75 19.20 10.04
N ARG A 288 17.37 18.26 9.16
CA ARG A 288 16.05 18.20 8.53
C ARG A 288 14.99 17.77 9.54
N LEU A 289 13.81 18.37 9.45
CA LEU A 289 12.67 18.09 10.31
C LEU A 289 11.77 17.01 9.70
N PHE A 290 11.16 16.21 10.57
CA PHE A 290 10.20 15.17 10.24
C PHE A 290 9.06 15.14 11.26
N ALA A 291 7.93 14.55 10.88
CA ALA A 291 6.83 14.21 11.78
C ALA A 291 6.86 12.71 12.07
N LEU A 292 7.11 12.33 13.31
CA LEU A 292 7.10 10.95 13.77
C LEU A 292 5.73 10.61 14.37
N LYS A 293 4.98 9.71 13.73
CA LYS A 293 3.70 9.17 14.21
C LYS A 293 3.93 7.81 14.87
N THR A 294 3.50 7.66 16.11
CA THR A 294 3.57 6.40 16.87
C THR A 294 2.27 6.16 17.63
N LEU A 295 2.01 4.93 18.05
CA LEU A 295 0.95 4.64 19.02
C LEU A 295 1.32 5.19 20.40
N VAL A 296 0.31 5.52 21.20
CA VAL A 296 0.52 5.74 22.64
C VAL A 296 0.88 4.41 23.30
N PRO A 297 1.78 4.39 24.32
CA PRO A 297 2.19 3.15 24.98
C PRO A 297 1.03 2.32 25.53
N ALA A 298 -0.04 2.96 26.01
CA ALA A 298 -1.23 2.28 26.51
C ALA A 298 -1.98 1.46 25.44
N ARG A 299 -1.75 1.75 24.15
CA ARG A 299 -2.33 1.04 22.99
C ARG A 299 -1.32 0.09 22.34
N ALA A 300 -0.14 -0.11 22.93
CA ALA A 300 0.93 -0.90 22.33
C ALA A 300 0.57 -2.37 22.11
N HIS A 301 -0.37 -2.92 22.87
CA HIS A 301 -0.83 -4.32 22.74
C HIS A 301 -2.15 -4.46 21.98
N ASP A 302 -2.71 -3.35 21.49
CA ASP A 302 -3.94 -3.37 20.70
C ASP A 302 -3.63 -3.78 19.26
N ALA A 303 -3.99 -5.00 18.90
CA ALA A 303 -3.74 -5.55 17.58
C ALA A 303 -4.45 -4.76 16.47
N HIS A 304 -5.62 -4.16 16.76
CA HIS A 304 -6.36 -3.38 15.78
C HIS A 304 -5.63 -2.07 15.47
N GLU A 305 -5.20 -1.32 16.50
CA GLU A 305 -4.50 -0.04 16.31
C GLU A 305 -3.12 -0.21 15.64
N ARG A 306 -2.42 -1.31 15.94
CA ARG A 306 -1.18 -1.68 15.23
C ARG A 306 -1.46 -1.97 13.76
N ALA A 307 -2.52 -2.72 13.46
CA ALA A 307 -2.91 -3.01 12.08
C ALA A 307 -3.33 -1.74 11.31
N THR A 308 -4.04 -0.81 11.96
CA THR A 308 -4.41 0.50 11.39
C THR A 308 -3.17 1.32 11.02
N LEU A 309 -2.18 1.41 11.91
CA LEU A 309 -0.94 2.15 11.62
C LEU A 309 -0.08 1.44 10.56
N ALA A 310 -0.08 0.10 10.52
CA ALA A 310 0.56 -0.68 9.45
C ALA A 310 -0.10 -0.45 8.09
N HIS A 311 -1.43 -0.43 8.08
CA HIS A 311 -2.23 -0.15 6.89
C HIS A 311 -1.97 1.25 6.35
N GLU A 312 -1.90 2.24 7.24
CA GLU A 312 -1.50 3.61 6.87
C GLU A 312 -0.13 3.64 6.19
N ALA A 313 0.87 2.98 6.77
CA ALA A 313 2.21 2.88 6.20
C ALA A 313 2.18 2.30 4.79
N TRP A 314 1.42 1.21 4.62
CA TRP A 314 1.26 0.50 3.37
C TRP A 314 0.61 1.38 2.28
N VAL A 315 -0.54 1.99 2.58
CA VAL A 315 -1.22 2.88 1.63
C VAL A 315 -0.32 4.08 1.31
N ALA A 316 0.28 4.72 2.32
CA ALA A 316 1.13 5.89 2.11
C ALA A 316 2.34 5.59 1.21
N ARG A 317 3.00 4.43 1.37
CA ARG A 317 4.13 3.98 0.51
C ARG A 317 3.70 3.77 -0.94
N ARG A 318 2.58 3.07 -1.13
CA ARG A 318 1.99 2.84 -2.46
C ARG A 318 1.63 4.17 -3.13
N MET A 319 1.24 5.14 -2.32
CA MET A 319 0.74 6.43 -2.76
C MET A 319 1.82 7.53 -2.85
N GLN A 320 3.09 7.20 -3.11
CA GLN A 320 4.15 8.22 -3.24
C GLN A 320 4.48 8.63 -4.68
N SER A 321 3.98 7.91 -5.69
CA SER A 321 4.32 8.14 -7.10
C SER A 321 3.18 8.79 -7.88
N GLY A 322 3.48 9.84 -8.62
CA GLY A 322 2.52 10.54 -9.49
C GLY A 322 2.44 12.04 -9.21
N HIS A 323 1.88 12.78 -10.18
CA HIS A 323 1.85 14.24 -10.13
C HIS A 323 1.05 14.78 -8.94
N ALA A 324 -0.07 14.14 -8.60
CA ALA A 324 -0.90 14.55 -7.47
C ALA A 324 -0.35 14.12 -6.09
N ALA A 325 0.67 13.26 -6.04
CA ALA A 325 1.26 12.78 -4.78
C ALA A 325 1.95 13.91 -3.99
N VAL A 326 2.23 15.06 -4.61
CA VAL A 326 2.71 16.26 -3.92
C VAL A 326 1.70 16.80 -2.89
N HIS A 327 0.42 16.50 -3.09
CA HIS A 327 -0.69 16.90 -2.21
C HIS A 327 -1.04 15.83 -1.17
N LEU A 328 -0.17 14.85 -0.95
CA LEU A 328 -0.29 13.84 0.10
C LEU A 328 0.91 13.94 1.05
N ALA A 329 0.70 13.68 2.34
CA ALA A 329 1.81 13.55 3.29
C ALA A 329 2.79 12.45 2.85
N ARG A 330 4.05 12.83 2.63
CA ARG A 330 5.07 11.91 2.12
C ARG A 330 5.73 11.15 3.26
N LEU A 331 5.65 9.82 3.20
CA LEU A 331 6.36 8.95 4.15
C LEU A 331 7.85 8.86 3.78
N HIS A 332 8.70 9.08 4.77
CA HIS A 332 10.15 8.99 4.67
C HIS A 332 10.65 7.61 5.10
N ASN A 333 11.62 7.06 4.36
CA ASN A 333 12.27 5.81 4.73
C ASN A 333 13.35 6.08 5.78
N TRP A 334 13.19 5.51 6.97
CA TRP A 334 14.11 5.66 8.09
C TRP A 334 14.05 4.43 9.02
N PRO A 335 15.15 4.01 9.65
CA PRO A 335 16.54 4.46 9.46
C PRO A 335 17.09 4.11 8.08
N ALA A 336 17.99 4.93 7.54
CA ALA A 336 18.66 4.65 6.27
C ALA A 336 20.02 3.95 6.51
N GLY A 337 20.18 2.70 6.05
CA GLY A 337 21.48 2.01 6.05
C GLY A 337 21.43 0.50 6.35
N GLU A 338 22.47 -0.22 5.93
CA GLU A 338 22.66 -1.64 6.25
C GLU A 338 22.95 -1.83 7.74
N GLY A 339 22.02 -2.45 8.49
CA GLY A 339 22.20 -2.83 9.90
C GLY A 339 21.48 -1.94 10.94
N GLY A 340 20.82 -0.86 10.53
CA GLY A 340 19.99 -0.02 11.41
C GLY A 340 18.51 -0.38 11.30
N GLY A 341 18.07 -1.48 11.91
CA GLY A 341 16.64 -1.73 12.07
C GLY A 341 16.01 -0.65 12.96
N ALA A 342 14.80 -0.18 12.63
CA ALA A 342 14.06 0.72 13.51
C ALA A 342 13.94 0.06 14.89
N SER A 343 14.28 0.76 15.98
CA SER A 343 14.20 0.18 17.32
C SER A 343 12.77 0.00 17.82
N ALA A 344 11.81 0.64 17.14
CA ALA A 344 10.39 0.63 17.46
C ALA A 344 9.52 0.85 16.21
N PHE A 345 8.23 0.55 16.32
CA PHE A 345 7.25 0.76 15.27
C PHE A 345 6.72 2.20 15.28
N TYR A 346 7.12 2.98 14.27
CA TYR A 346 6.63 4.32 14.01
C TYR A 346 6.64 4.61 12.51
N LEU A 347 5.87 5.62 12.12
CA LEU A 347 5.87 6.18 10.78
C LEU A 347 6.56 7.53 10.80
N LEU A 348 7.45 7.77 9.83
CA LEU A 348 8.14 9.04 9.70
C LEU A 348 7.64 9.74 8.44
N TYR A 349 7.05 10.92 8.58
CA TYR A 349 6.60 11.75 7.48
C TYR A 349 7.52 12.96 7.31
N GLU A 350 7.63 13.47 6.08
CA GLU A 350 8.30 14.74 5.85
C GLU A 350 7.59 15.88 6.61
N TRP A 351 8.37 16.73 7.28
CA TRP A 351 7.82 17.89 7.96
C TRP A 351 7.56 19.02 6.97
N HIS A 352 6.35 19.57 7.04
CA HIS A 352 5.98 20.79 6.33
C HIS A 352 5.56 21.85 7.35
N ALA A 353 6.15 23.04 7.26
CA ALA A 353 5.73 24.17 8.09
C ALA A 353 4.38 24.70 7.58
N GLY A 354 3.53 25.16 8.49
CA GLY A 354 2.17 25.58 8.21
C GLY A 354 1.21 25.12 9.30
N GLU A 355 -0.08 25.08 8.99
CA GLU A 355 -1.12 24.65 9.91
C GLU A 355 -2.22 23.88 9.18
N THR A 356 -2.96 23.04 9.91
CA THR A 356 -4.16 22.39 9.35
C THR A 356 -5.28 23.40 9.22
N LEU A 357 -6.19 23.18 8.26
CA LEU A 357 -7.37 24.04 8.11
C LEU A 357 -8.23 24.03 9.39
N GLY A 358 -8.24 22.92 10.13
CA GLY A 358 -8.92 22.81 11.42
C GLY A 358 -8.31 23.70 12.50
N GLN A 359 -6.97 23.74 12.60
CA GLN A 359 -6.26 24.68 13.49
C GLN A 359 -6.62 26.13 13.13
N ARG A 360 -6.63 26.45 11.84
CA ARG A 360 -6.95 27.78 11.33
C ARG A 360 -8.39 28.21 11.65
N LEU A 361 -9.35 27.30 11.47
CA LEU A 361 -10.75 27.52 11.83
C LEU A 361 -10.93 27.76 13.33
N ARG A 362 -10.25 26.99 14.20
CA ARG A 362 -10.27 27.19 15.65
C ARG A 362 -9.68 28.53 16.09
N ARG A 363 -8.71 29.06 15.35
CA ARG A 363 -8.16 30.41 15.56
C ARG A 363 -9.05 31.53 15.00
N HIS A 364 -10.23 31.19 14.47
CA HIS A 364 -11.14 32.10 13.77
C HIS A 364 -10.48 32.85 12.59
N HIS A 365 -9.42 32.27 12.02
CA HIS A 365 -8.75 32.81 10.84
C HIS A 365 -9.46 32.31 9.58
N THR A 366 -10.10 33.24 8.86
CA THR A 366 -10.82 32.92 7.62
C THR A 366 -9.87 32.89 6.43
N LEU A 367 -10.11 31.99 5.48
CA LEU A 367 -9.43 32.00 4.19
C LEU A 367 -10.12 32.99 3.26
N ALA A 368 -9.34 33.74 2.48
CA ALA A 368 -9.89 34.45 1.34
C ALA A 368 -10.48 33.43 0.35
N LEU A 369 -11.58 33.78 -0.33
CA LEU A 369 -12.27 32.86 -1.25
C LEU A 369 -11.34 32.23 -2.30
N PRO A 370 -10.43 32.97 -2.97
CA PRO A 370 -9.50 32.36 -3.92
C PRO A 370 -8.60 31.29 -3.29
N GLN A 371 -8.20 31.48 -2.03
CA GLN A 371 -7.37 30.53 -1.30
C GLN A 371 -8.18 29.30 -0.89
N ALA A 372 -9.42 29.48 -0.41
CA ALA A 372 -10.32 28.36 -0.10
C ALA A 372 -10.60 27.50 -1.35
N ILE A 373 -10.83 28.14 -2.50
CA ILE A 373 -11.00 27.45 -3.78
C ILE A 373 -9.73 26.68 -4.16
N SER A 374 -8.56 27.31 -4.11
CA SER A 374 -7.28 26.67 -4.44
C SER A 374 -7.01 25.44 -3.58
N VAL A 375 -7.21 25.55 -2.26
CA VAL A 375 -7.09 24.44 -1.31
C VAL A 375 -8.03 23.30 -1.68
N VAL A 376 -9.32 23.56 -1.90
CA VAL A 376 -10.29 22.52 -2.23
C VAL A 376 -9.99 21.87 -3.58
N MET A 377 -9.47 22.63 -4.56
CA MET A 377 -9.00 22.09 -5.84
C MET A 377 -7.82 21.12 -5.65
N GLN A 378 -6.81 21.49 -4.85
CA GLN A 378 -5.67 20.63 -4.55
C GLN A 378 -6.11 19.34 -3.82
N ALA A 379 -7.06 19.44 -2.90
CA ALA A 379 -7.67 18.27 -2.24
C ALA A 379 -8.41 17.38 -3.24
N ALA A 380 -9.21 17.95 -4.15
CA ALA A 380 -9.91 17.19 -5.18
C ALA A 380 -8.94 16.46 -6.14
N GLN A 381 -7.80 17.10 -6.48
CA GLN A 381 -6.78 16.48 -7.34
C GLN A 381 -6.18 15.21 -6.73
N VAL A 382 -5.80 15.23 -5.44
CA VAL A 382 -5.25 14.05 -4.76
C VAL A 382 -6.32 13.00 -4.48
N LEU A 383 -7.55 13.40 -4.14
CA LEU A 383 -8.65 12.46 -3.98
C LEU A 383 -8.97 11.72 -5.28
N GLY A 384 -9.07 12.42 -6.40
CA GLY A 384 -9.27 11.77 -7.70
C GLY A 384 -8.14 10.80 -8.05
N TRP A 385 -6.91 11.15 -7.69
CA TRP A 385 -5.78 10.25 -7.87
C TRP A 385 -5.82 9.02 -6.96
N LEU A 386 -6.21 9.14 -5.69
CA LEU A 386 -6.46 8.01 -4.78
C LEU A 386 -7.58 7.11 -5.33
N HIS A 387 -8.71 7.71 -5.76
CA HIS A 387 -9.88 6.99 -6.26
C HIS A 387 -9.57 6.16 -7.50
N ARG A 388 -8.74 6.67 -8.43
CA ARG A 388 -8.27 5.92 -9.60
C ARG A 388 -7.38 4.72 -9.24
N GLN A 389 -6.76 4.73 -8.06
CA GLN A 389 -6.00 3.61 -7.52
C GLN A 389 -6.84 2.67 -6.66
N GLY A 390 -8.16 2.89 -6.58
CA GLY A 390 -9.09 2.13 -5.76
C GLY A 390 -8.99 2.44 -4.27
N VAL A 391 -8.38 3.57 -3.89
CA VAL A 391 -8.21 3.98 -2.50
C VAL A 391 -9.25 5.05 -2.14
N VAL A 392 -10.01 4.84 -1.06
CA VAL A 392 -10.97 5.80 -0.49
C VAL A 392 -10.45 6.27 0.87
N HIS A 393 -10.34 7.58 1.09
CA HIS A 393 -9.68 8.16 2.27
C HIS A 393 -10.51 8.04 3.56
N ARG A 394 -11.82 8.28 3.48
CA ARG A 394 -12.84 8.16 4.54
C ARG A 394 -12.83 9.16 5.70
N ASP A 395 -11.74 9.86 5.96
CA ASP A 395 -11.71 10.91 7.00
C ASP A 395 -11.23 12.27 6.47
N ILE A 396 -11.82 12.73 5.36
CA ILE A 396 -11.56 14.09 4.85
C ILE A 396 -12.27 15.12 5.73
N LYS A 397 -11.48 16.01 6.32
CA LYS A 397 -11.93 17.10 7.18
C LYS A 397 -10.83 18.16 7.32
N PRO A 398 -11.12 19.38 7.79
CA PRO A 398 -10.11 20.42 7.97
C PRO A 398 -8.88 20.01 8.81
N ASP A 399 -9.04 19.15 9.80
CA ASP A 399 -7.92 18.67 10.64
C ASP A 399 -6.95 17.77 9.89
N ASN A 400 -7.39 17.11 8.81
CA ASN A 400 -6.56 16.24 7.96
C ASN A 400 -6.11 16.92 6.66
N LEU A 401 -6.35 18.23 6.52
CA LEU A 401 -5.89 19.04 5.39
C LEU A 401 -4.87 20.06 5.89
N HIS A 402 -3.60 19.82 5.59
CA HIS A 402 -2.49 20.67 6.02
C HIS A 402 -2.09 21.65 4.94
N LEU A 403 -2.23 22.95 5.21
CA LEU A 403 -1.78 24.00 4.29
C LEU A 403 -0.37 24.42 4.67
N GLY A 404 0.59 24.08 3.82
CA GLY A 404 1.97 24.47 4.03
C GLY A 404 2.20 25.96 3.77
N ASP A 405 3.26 26.52 4.37
CA ASP A 405 3.73 27.89 4.10
C ASP A 405 4.19 28.06 2.64
N ASP A 406 4.47 26.96 1.95
CA ASP A 406 4.73 26.89 0.51
C ASP A 406 3.46 27.04 -0.35
N GLY A 407 2.28 27.17 0.27
CA GLY A 407 0.99 27.29 -0.40
C GLY A 407 0.44 25.96 -0.91
N VAL A 408 1.12 24.85 -0.64
CA VAL A 408 0.72 23.50 -1.08
C VAL A 408 -0.09 22.84 0.02
N LEU A 409 -1.31 22.43 -0.32
CA LEU A 409 -2.16 21.60 0.52
C LEU A 409 -1.69 20.15 0.48
N ARG A 410 -1.59 19.52 1.64
CA ARG A 410 -1.30 18.10 1.81
C ARG A 410 -2.38 17.44 2.63
N VAL A 411 -2.96 16.38 2.08
CA VAL A 411 -3.87 15.48 2.79
C VAL A 411 -3.05 14.62 3.75
N LEU A 412 -3.52 14.52 4.98
CA LEU A 412 -2.92 13.77 6.08
C LEU A 412 -3.78 12.55 6.42
N ASP A 413 -3.15 11.57 7.08
CA ASP A 413 -3.79 10.45 7.78
C ASP A 413 -4.62 9.48 6.91
N LEU A 414 -3.96 8.41 6.46
CA LEU A 414 -4.58 7.32 5.72
C LEU A 414 -4.98 6.13 6.62
N GLY A 415 -4.99 6.29 7.94
CA GLY A 415 -5.21 5.18 8.88
C GLY A 415 -6.54 4.44 8.67
N VAL A 416 -7.58 5.16 8.26
CA VAL A 416 -8.92 4.58 8.04
C VAL A 416 -9.26 4.37 6.55
N ALA A 417 -8.29 4.56 5.66
CA ALA A 417 -8.51 4.43 4.22
C ALA A 417 -8.86 2.99 3.83
N LEU A 418 -9.63 2.83 2.75
CA LEU A 418 -9.91 1.52 2.14
C LEU A 418 -9.20 1.40 0.81
N SER A 419 -8.72 0.20 0.49
CA SER A 419 -8.05 -0.15 -0.77
C SER A 419 -8.67 -1.37 -1.45
N GLY A 420 -9.74 -1.93 -0.87
CA GLY A 420 -10.44 -3.12 -1.37
C GLY A 420 -9.81 -4.45 -0.93
N ARG A 421 -8.72 -4.40 -0.16
CA ARG A 421 -8.01 -5.58 0.36
C ARG A 421 -8.28 -5.85 1.84
N GLU A 422 -9.07 -4.99 2.48
CA GLU A 422 -9.37 -5.08 3.89
C GLU A 422 -10.50 -6.11 4.16
N PRO A 423 -10.49 -6.77 5.34
CA PRO A 423 -11.60 -7.60 5.79
C PRO A 423 -12.93 -6.83 5.76
N GLU A 424 -14.02 -7.56 5.53
CA GLU A 424 -15.37 -6.99 5.46
C GLU A 424 -15.76 -6.23 6.74
N ALA A 425 -15.29 -6.69 7.90
CA ALA A 425 -15.49 -6.00 9.18
C ALA A 425 -14.85 -4.59 9.20
N THR A 426 -13.62 -4.45 8.69
CA THR A 426 -12.91 -3.16 8.59
C THR A 426 -13.58 -2.22 7.58
N ARG A 427 -14.13 -2.78 6.49
CA ARG A 427 -14.92 -2.02 5.51
C ARG A 427 -16.22 -1.46 6.11
N ARG A 428 -16.86 -2.21 7.01
CA ARG A 428 -18.13 -1.85 7.66
C ARG A 428 -18.00 -0.99 8.92
N LEU A 429 -16.82 -0.96 9.56
CA LEU A 429 -16.58 -0.10 10.73
C LEU A 429 -16.90 1.35 10.38
N HIS A 430 -17.76 2.03 11.14
CA HIS A 430 -17.99 3.48 11.03
C HIS A 430 -16.77 4.25 11.54
N ALA A 431 -15.70 4.21 10.76
CA ALA A 431 -14.49 4.99 10.99
C ALA A 431 -14.59 6.35 10.29
N GLY A 432 -14.10 7.40 10.95
CA GLY A 432 -14.14 8.79 10.47
C GLY A 432 -14.93 9.72 11.38
N THR A 433 -15.02 11.00 11.01
CA THR A 433 -15.69 12.03 11.82
C THR A 433 -17.17 12.16 11.43
N PRO A 434 -18.15 11.88 12.33
CA PRO A 434 -19.57 11.79 11.99
C PRO A 434 -20.17 12.96 11.21
N SER A 435 -19.73 14.19 11.50
CA SER A 435 -20.22 15.41 10.84
C SER A 435 -19.81 15.56 9.37
N TYR A 436 -18.89 14.71 8.90
CA TYR A 436 -18.40 14.69 7.51
C TYR A 436 -18.85 13.46 6.74
N MET A 437 -19.53 12.50 7.39
CA MET A 437 -20.02 11.27 6.76
C MET A 437 -21.28 11.55 5.92
N ASN A 438 -21.37 10.95 4.73
CA ASN A 438 -22.56 11.06 3.88
C ASN A 438 -23.78 10.32 4.49
N PRO A 439 -25.00 10.80 4.24
CA PRO A 439 -26.19 10.32 4.94
C PRO A 439 -26.47 8.82 4.79
N GLU A 440 -26.26 8.26 3.60
CA GLU A 440 -26.52 6.85 3.26
C GLU A 440 -25.62 5.85 4.00
N GLN A 441 -24.51 6.31 4.59
CA GLN A 441 -23.70 5.48 5.45
C GLN A 441 -24.38 5.21 6.79
N TRP A 442 -25.37 6.02 7.21
CA TRP A 442 -26.03 5.82 8.50
C TRP A 442 -27.09 4.72 8.43
N PRO A 443 -27.09 3.75 9.36
CA PRO A 443 -28.13 2.74 9.46
C PRO A 443 -29.54 3.35 9.48
N GLY A 444 -30.44 2.84 8.64
CA GLY A 444 -31.83 3.30 8.60
C GLY A 444 -32.07 4.65 7.90
N TYR A 445 -31.06 5.25 7.26
CA TYR A 445 -31.27 6.46 6.43
C TYR A 445 -32.15 6.18 5.22
N GLU A 446 -31.88 5.07 4.51
CA GLU A 446 -32.69 4.60 3.39
C GLU A 446 -33.68 3.54 3.86
N LYS A 447 -34.98 3.78 3.67
CA LYS A 447 -36.05 2.84 4.09
C LYS A 447 -35.94 1.46 3.44
N ASN A 448 -35.36 1.38 2.24
CA ASN A 448 -35.16 0.15 1.47
C ASN A 448 -33.67 -0.16 1.22
N GLY A 449 -32.75 0.52 1.93
CA GLY A 449 -31.30 0.35 1.76
C GLY A 449 -30.74 -0.75 2.65
N ASP A 450 -29.41 -0.89 2.66
CA ASP A 450 -28.72 -1.80 3.57
C ASP A 450 -29.06 -1.44 5.04
N PRO A 451 -29.57 -2.40 5.85
CA PRO A 451 -29.88 -2.14 7.26
C PRO A 451 -28.67 -1.68 8.08
N ALA A 452 -27.44 -1.97 7.64
CA ALA A 452 -26.20 -1.50 8.26
C ALA A 452 -25.69 -0.15 7.71
N GLY A 453 -26.39 0.45 6.73
CA GLY A 453 -25.91 1.60 5.98
C GLY A 453 -25.00 1.19 4.81
N GLN A 454 -24.90 2.06 3.80
CA GLN A 454 -24.06 1.81 2.63
C GLN A 454 -22.57 1.90 2.99
N LEU A 455 -21.76 1.06 2.34
CA LEU A 455 -20.31 1.12 2.46
C LEU A 455 -19.75 2.44 1.89
N PRO A 456 -18.68 3.00 2.49
CA PRO A 456 -17.98 4.15 1.94
C PRO A 456 -17.46 3.89 0.53
N ASP A 457 -17.54 4.90 -0.31
CA ASP A 457 -17.02 4.90 -1.67
C ASP A 457 -16.34 6.24 -2.01
N ALA A 458 -15.92 6.43 -3.26
CA ALA A 458 -15.35 7.69 -3.73
C ALA A 458 -16.27 8.90 -3.45
N GLY A 459 -17.59 8.71 -3.56
CA GLY A 459 -18.60 9.73 -3.28
C GLY A 459 -18.66 10.14 -1.81
N SER A 460 -18.27 9.27 -0.88
CA SER A 460 -18.09 9.61 0.54
C SER A 460 -17.02 10.68 0.75
N ASP A 461 -15.85 10.53 0.10
CA ASP A 461 -14.78 11.52 0.19
C ASP A 461 -15.19 12.87 -0.43
N LEU A 462 -15.93 12.84 -1.54
CA LEU A 462 -16.43 14.05 -2.20
C LEU A 462 -17.47 14.79 -1.35
N PHE A 463 -18.35 14.05 -0.66
CA PHE A 463 -19.28 14.65 0.29
C PHE A 463 -18.52 15.30 1.45
N ALA A 464 -17.54 14.60 2.03
CA ALA A 464 -16.72 15.10 3.13
C ALA A 464 -15.89 16.34 2.74
N LEU A 465 -15.35 16.37 1.52
CA LEU A 465 -14.71 17.56 0.93
C LEU A 465 -15.72 18.69 0.71
N GLY A 466 -16.95 18.39 0.31
CA GLY A 466 -18.05 19.34 0.21
C GLY A 466 -18.42 19.96 1.56
N VAL A 467 -18.49 19.16 2.63
CA VAL A 467 -18.71 19.64 4.00
C VAL A 467 -17.56 20.57 4.42
N THR A 468 -16.32 20.19 4.10
CA THR A 468 -15.14 21.02 4.36
C THR A 468 -15.21 22.34 3.61
N LEU A 469 -15.53 22.33 2.31
CA LEU A 469 -15.72 23.54 1.51
C LEU A 469 -16.80 24.44 2.13
N TYR A 470 -17.97 23.89 2.45
CA TYR A 470 -19.05 24.61 3.10
C TYR A 470 -18.57 25.30 4.38
N GLN A 471 -17.80 24.58 5.20
CA GLN A 471 -17.29 25.09 6.46
C GLN A 471 -16.29 26.24 6.28
N LEU A 472 -15.40 26.14 5.30
CA LEU A 472 -14.48 27.23 4.96
C LEU A 472 -15.24 28.48 4.49
N LEU A 473 -16.28 28.31 3.68
CA LEU A 473 -17.09 29.40 3.13
C LEU A 473 -17.97 30.09 4.17
N SER A 474 -18.49 29.33 5.14
CA SER A 474 -19.47 29.78 6.13
C SER A 474 -18.85 30.20 7.48
N HIS A 475 -17.53 30.34 7.53
CA HIS A 475 -16.74 30.70 8.72
C HIS A 475 -16.88 29.69 9.87
N GLY A 476 -16.73 28.40 9.57
CA GLY A 476 -16.69 27.33 10.57
C GLY A 476 -18.00 26.59 10.79
N ARG A 477 -19.10 26.99 10.12
CA ARG A 477 -20.40 26.32 10.27
C ARG A 477 -20.48 25.05 9.43
N LEU A 478 -21.16 24.03 9.97
CA LEU A 478 -21.41 22.77 9.26
C LEU A 478 -22.76 22.84 8.52
N PRO A 479 -22.88 22.22 7.33
CA PRO A 479 -24.10 22.28 6.51
C PRO A 479 -25.32 21.69 7.23
N TYR A 480 -25.12 20.62 7.99
CA TYR A 480 -26.18 19.92 8.75
C TYR A 480 -26.05 20.11 10.27
N GLY A 481 -25.15 21.00 10.72
CA GLY A 481 -24.74 21.11 12.13
C GLY A 481 -23.87 19.94 12.59
N GLU A 482 -23.56 19.92 13.88
CA GLU A 482 -22.83 18.79 14.48
C GLU A 482 -23.72 17.54 14.50
N VAL A 483 -23.19 16.46 13.92
CA VAL A 483 -23.82 15.14 13.91
C VAL A 483 -23.15 14.29 14.98
N VAL A 484 -23.96 13.80 15.92
CA VAL A 484 -23.55 12.81 16.92
C VAL A 484 -23.79 11.42 16.31
N PRO A 485 -22.92 10.41 16.58
CA PRO A 485 -23.19 9.04 16.17
C PRO A 485 -24.63 8.62 16.51
N TYR A 486 -25.29 7.92 15.57
CA TYR A 486 -26.64 7.37 15.73
C TYR A 486 -27.80 8.40 15.69
N GLN A 487 -27.55 9.68 15.41
CA GLN A 487 -28.60 10.69 15.23
C GLN A 487 -28.84 11.05 13.75
N LEU A 488 -29.79 10.36 13.10
CA LEU A 488 -30.23 10.70 11.74
C LEU A 488 -30.98 12.04 11.63
N GLY A 489 -31.44 12.58 12.77
CA GLY A 489 -32.34 13.73 12.84
C GLY A 489 -31.85 15.02 12.16
N ARG A 490 -30.57 15.10 11.78
CA ARG A 490 -29.99 16.27 11.11
C ARG A 490 -30.11 16.24 9.59
N TYR A 491 -30.27 15.07 8.97
CA TYR A 491 -30.43 14.92 7.52
C TYR A 491 -31.88 15.04 7.06
N HIS A 492 -32.75 15.82 7.74
CA HIS A 492 -34.13 16.03 7.32
C HIS A 492 -34.37 17.34 6.56
N ARG A 493 -33.44 18.28 6.65
CA ARG A 493 -33.53 19.60 6.01
C ARG A 493 -32.35 19.81 5.09
N ASP A 494 -32.57 20.50 3.99
CA ASP A 494 -31.49 20.90 3.10
C ASP A 494 -30.63 21.99 3.76
N PRO A 495 -29.33 22.01 3.50
CA PRO A 495 -28.42 22.96 4.12
C PRO A 495 -28.68 24.37 3.57
N VAL A 496 -28.52 25.36 4.44
CA VAL A 496 -28.65 26.79 4.06
C VAL A 496 -27.46 27.17 3.18
N PRO A 497 -27.62 27.98 2.11
CA PRO A 497 -26.49 28.41 1.27
C PRO A 497 -25.39 29.12 2.08
N PRO A 498 -24.09 28.84 1.84
CA PRO A 498 -22.98 29.52 2.51
C PRO A 498 -23.05 31.06 2.46
N SER A 499 -23.56 31.62 1.36
CA SER A 499 -23.76 33.08 1.21
C SER A 499 -24.65 33.73 2.27
N ARG A 500 -25.52 32.96 2.95
CA ARG A 500 -26.31 33.46 4.09
C ARG A 500 -25.46 33.72 5.33
N HIS A 501 -24.34 33.01 5.45
CA HIS A 501 -23.38 33.15 6.54
C HIS A 501 -22.22 34.08 6.17
N ASN A 502 -21.85 34.10 4.90
CA ASN A 502 -20.79 34.94 4.35
C ASN A 502 -21.26 35.55 3.02
N PRO A 503 -21.81 36.78 3.01
CA PRO A 503 -22.33 37.42 1.80
C PRO A 503 -21.32 37.63 0.66
N GLY A 504 -20.02 37.49 0.95
CA GLY A 504 -18.97 37.53 -0.08
C GLY A 504 -18.93 36.30 -0.98
N VAL A 505 -19.56 35.17 -0.58
CA VAL A 505 -19.58 33.94 -1.36
C VAL A 505 -20.43 34.13 -2.63
N PRO A 506 -19.86 33.91 -3.84
CA PRO A 506 -20.61 34.05 -5.07
C PRO A 506 -21.58 32.88 -5.28
N ILE A 507 -22.67 33.14 -6.01
CA ILE A 507 -23.76 32.18 -6.26
C ILE A 507 -23.26 30.84 -6.83
N TRP A 508 -22.29 30.88 -7.74
CA TRP A 508 -21.74 29.65 -8.35
C TRP A 508 -21.06 28.75 -7.31
N LEU A 509 -20.45 29.36 -6.28
CA LEU A 509 -19.73 28.63 -5.23
C LEU A 509 -20.71 28.07 -4.18
N ASP A 510 -21.80 28.78 -3.89
CA ASP A 510 -22.95 28.22 -3.17
C ASP A 510 -23.46 26.95 -3.86
N GLN A 511 -23.68 27.02 -5.18
CA GLN A 511 -24.20 25.90 -5.96
C GLN A 511 -23.27 24.69 -5.91
N ILE A 512 -21.97 24.89 -6.03
CA ILE A 512 -20.98 23.80 -5.91
C ILE A 512 -20.99 23.21 -4.50
N ALA A 513 -20.94 24.04 -3.46
CA ALA A 513 -20.95 23.57 -2.07
C ALA A 513 -22.23 22.77 -1.78
N LEU A 514 -23.40 23.29 -2.13
CA LEU A 514 -24.69 22.64 -1.93
C LEU A 514 -24.86 21.36 -2.75
N LYS A 515 -24.35 21.33 -4.00
CA LYS A 515 -24.32 20.12 -4.83
C LYS A 515 -23.46 19.04 -4.17
N ALA A 516 -22.26 19.38 -3.70
CA ALA A 516 -21.35 18.42 -3.07
C ALA A 516 -21.93 17.79 -1.80
N VAL A 517 -22.67 18.57 -1.00
CA VAL A 517 -23.29 18.10 0.25
C VAL A 517 -24.75 17.67 0.09
N ALA A 518 -25.24 17.49 -1.15
CA ALA A 518 -26.63 17.14 -1.38
C ALA A 518 -26.98 15.81 -0.71
N ARG A 519 -28.18 15.75 -0.10
CA ARG A 519 -28.64 14.56 0.62
C ARG A 519 -28.73 13.33 -0.28
N ASN A 520 -29.30 13.53 -1.48
CA ASN A 520 -29.41 12.48 -2.47
C ASN A 520 -28.08 12.34 -3.23
N ARG A 521 -27.51 11.14 -3.24
CA ARG A 521 -26.25 10.83 -3.93
C ARG A 521 -26.31 11.16 -5.42
N SER A 522 -27.45 10.95 -6.09
CA SER A 522 -27.57 11.25 -7.53
C SER A 522 -27.53 12.75 -7.86
N GLN A 523 -27.63 13.61 -6.85
CA GLN A 523 -27.50 15.06 -7.01
C GLN A 523 -26.08 15.55 -6.74
N ARG A 524 -25.16 14.69 -6.28
CA ARG A 524 -23.77 15.05 -6.00
C ARG A 524 -22.90 14.97 -7.25
N PHE A 525 -21.63 15.36 -7.09
CA PHE A 525 -20.60 15.08 -8.08
C PHE A 525 -20.31 13.59 -8.11
N GLU A 526 -20.21 13.03 -9.31
CA GLU A 526 -19.90 11.62 -9.54
C GLU A 526 -18.42 11.34 -9.30
N THR A 527 -17.55 12.25 -9.73
CA THR A 527 -16.09 12.09 -9.64
C THR A 527 -15.39 13.34 -9.11
N ALA A 528 -14.17 13.18 -8.60
CA ALA A 528 -13.34 14.28 -8.13
C ALA A 528 -12.97 15.23 -9.29
N GLU A 529 -12.81 14.69 -10.49
CA GLU A 529 -12.56 15.44 -11.72
C GLU A 529 -13.74 16.33 -12.10
N GLU A 530 -14.98 15.85 -11.91
CA GLU A 530 -16.18 16.65 -12.13
C GLU A 530 -16.24 17.85 -11.17
N LEU A 531 -15.96 17.60 -9.87
CA LEU A 531 -15.89 18.66 -8.86
C LEU A 531 -14.79 19.67 -9.18
N LEU A 532 -13.59 19.19 -9.52
CA LEU A 532 -12.45 20.03 -9.88
C LEU A 532 -12.77 20.91 -11.09
N LEU A 533 -13.33 20.33 -12.14
CA LEU A 533 -13.73 21.05 -13.36
C LEU A 533 -14.80 22.10 -13.08
N ALA A 534 -15.75 21.81 -12.17
CA ALA A 534 -16.76 22.77 -11.76
C ALA A 534 -16.13 23.97 -11.01
N LEU A 535 -15.18 23.72 -10.11
CA LEU A 535 -14.43 24.76 -9.40
C LEU A 535 -13.60 25.63 -10.36
N GLU A 536 -12.88 25.01 -11.30
CA GLU A 536 -12.08 25.71 -12.31
C GLU A 536 -12.93 26.59 -13.23
N ARG A 537 -14.07 26.07 -13.70
CA ARG A 537 -15.01 26.84 -14.54
C ARG A 537 -15.64 27.99 -13.76
N GLY A 538 -16.03 27.77 -12.51
CA GLY A 538 -16.57 28.82 -11.65
C GLY A 538 -15.55 29.92 -11.35
N ALA A 539 -14.29 29.55 -11.10
CA ALA A 539 -13.20 30.48 -10.85
C ALA A 539 -12.76 31.26 -12.09
N SER A 540 -12.76 30.64 -13.27
CA SER A 540 -12.37 31.27 -14.55
C SER A 540 -13.49 32.10 -15.20
N ARG A 541 -14.75 31.80 -14.88
CA ARG A 541 -15.93 32.57 -15.32
C ARG A 541 -16.73 32.98 -14.09
N PRO A 542 -16.21 33.86 -13.23
CA PRO A 542 -16.98 34.38 -12.13
C PRO A 542 -18.13 35.17 -12.75
N LEU A 543 -19.32 34.56 -12.80
CA LEU A 543 -20.55 35.31 -13.02
C LEU A 543 -20.60 36.30 -11.87
N SER A 544 -20.16 37.53 -12.13
CA SER A 544 -20.19 38.60 -11.15
C SER A 544 -21.59 38.58 -10.54
N ALA A 545 -21.65 38.47 -9.21
CA ALA A 545 -22.92 38.57 -8.50
C ALA A 545 -23.62 39.81 -9.05
N ARG A 546 -24.76 39.62 -9.73
CA ARG A 546 -25.58 40.74 -10.17
C ARG A 546 -25.83 41.56 -8.91
N GLY A 547 -25.33 42.79 -8.90
CA GLY A 547 -25.65 43.75 -7.85
C GLY A 547 -27.17 43.79 -7.63
N PRO A 548 -27.64 44.23 -6.45
CA PRO A 548 -29.06 44.15 -6.09
C PRO A 548 -29.93 44.71 -7.21
N GLN A 549 -30.65 43.83 -7.92
CA GLN A 549 -31.56 44.28 -8.97
C GLN A 549 -32.74 45.02 -8.31
N PRO A 550 -33.13 46.19 -8.83
CA PRO A 550 -34.28 46.93 -8.35
C PRO A 550 -35.54 46.04 -8.31
N LEU A 551 -36.40 46.23 -7.31
CA LEU A 551 -37.64 45.45 -7.10
C LEU A 551 -38.50 45.31 -8.38
N VAL A 552 -38.46 46.32 -9.26
CA VAL A 552 -39.13 46.35 -10.57
C VAL A 552 -38.75 45.18 -11.48
N GLN A 553 -37.50 44.69 -11.42
CA GLN A 553 -37.03 43.56 -12.24
C GLN A 553 -37.27 42.18 -11.59
N ARG A 554 -37.40 42.12 -10.27
CA ARG A 554 -37.57 40.86 -9.53
C ARG A 554 -39.02 40.36 -9.52
N ASP A 555 -39.97 41.29 -9.42
CA ASP A 555 -41.39 40.98 -9.48
C ASP A 555 -42.15 42.24 -9.93
N ALA A 556 -42.39 42.36 -11.24
CA ALA A 556 -43.11 43.50 -11.80
C ALA A 556 -44.49 43.66 -11.13
N THR A 557 -45.10 42.57 -10.63
CA THR A 557 -46.41 42.63 -9.96
C THR A 557 -46.34 43.20 -8.55
N ALA A 558 -45.20 43.11 -7.86
CA ALA A 558 -45.03 43.68 -6.53
C ALA A 558 -45.09 45.21 -6.55
N VAL A 559 -44.53 45.84 -7.59
CA VAL A 559 -44.61 47.30 -7.79
C VAL A 559 -46.06 47.72 -8.03
N TRP A 560 -46.81 46.98 -8.84
CA TRP A 560 -48.23 47.24 -9.07
C TRP A 560 -49.09 47.00 -7.82
N LYS A 561 -48.76 46.00 -7.00
CA LYS A 561 -49.44 45.77 -5.70
C LYS A 561 -49.19 46.90 -4.70
N ILE A 562 -47.96 47.40 -4.62
CA ILE A 562 -47.62 48.55 -3.77
C ILE A 562 -48.32 49.82 -4.30
N ALA A 563 -48.29 50.06 -5.61
CA ALA A 563 -48.98 51.19 -6.23
C ALA A 563 -50.50 51.13 -5.99
N LEU A 564 -51.11 49.95 -6.10
CA LEU A 564 -52.52 49.74 -5.78
C LEU A 564 -52.79 50.02 -4.29
N GLY A 565 -51.96 49.49 -3.39
CA GLY A 565 -52.09 49.74 -1.94
C GLY A 565 -51.99 51.22 -1.58
N VAL A 566 -51.03 51.95 -2.18
CA VAL A 566 -50.90 53.40 -2.02
C VAL A 566 -52.11 54.13 -2.59
N SER A 567 -52.59 53.74 -3.78
CA SER A 567 -53.79 54.34 -4.39
C SER A 567 -55.02 54.15 -3.51
N VAL A 568 -55.23 52.94 -2.96
CA VAL A 568 -56.34 52.66 -2.04
C VAL A 568 -56.22 53.51 -0.78
N LEU A 569 -55.03 53.61 -0.19
CA LEU A 569 -54.80 54.45 0.99
C LEU A 569 -55.09 55.93 0.72
N VAL A 570 -54.62 56.46 -0.41
CA VAL A 570 -54.85 57.86 -0.81
C VAL A 570 -56.34 58.10 -1.04
N ASN A 571 -57.05 57.18 -1.70
CA ASN A 571 -58.49 57.31 -1.91
C ASN A 571 -59.27 57.24 -0.59
N LEU A 572 -58.90 56.36 0.33
CA LEU A 572 -59.50 56.29 1.66
C LEU A 572 -59.27 57.59 2.45
N LEU A 573 -58.06 58.17 2.35
CA LEU A 573 -57.75 59.47 2.95
C LEU A 573 -58.56 60.60 2.32
N LEU A 574 -58.74 60.61 0.99
CA LEU A 574 -59.57 61.60 0.29
C LEU A 574 -61.05 61.47 0.66
N VAL A 575 -61.58 60.25 0.74
CA VAL A 575 -62.96 60.01 1.19
C VAL A 575 -63.12 60.45 2.65
N TYR A 576 -62.17 60.11 3.51
CA TYR A 576 -62.17 60.58 4.90
C TYR A 576 -62.15 62.11 4.96
N TRP A 577 -61.32 62.76 4.14
CA TRP A 577 -61.22 64.21 4.05
C TRP A 577 -62.55 64.83 3.59
N LEU A 578 -63.22 64.24 2.61
CA LEU A 578 -64.48 64.72 2.04
C LEU A 578 -65.69 64.50 2.96
N VAL A 579 -65.65 63.48 3.81
CA VAL A 579 -66.75 63.14 4.74
C VAL A 579 -66.59 63.83 6.09
N PHE A 580 -65.36 64.06 6.56
CA PHE A 580 -65.09 64.46 7.95
C PHE A 580 -64.42 65.82 8.13
N LEU A 581 -64.03 66.55 7.06
CA LEU A 581 -63.67 67.96 7.22
C LEU A 581 -64.82 68.90 6.85
N PRO A 582 -65.06 69.94 7.67
CA PRO A 582 -66.07 70.95 7.38
C PRO A 582 -65.66 71.81 6.18
N HIS A 583 -66.64 72.10 5.31
CA HIS A 583 -66.50 72.98 4.14
C HIS A 583 -66.10 74.40 4.49
#